data_AF-A0A8T6WQW8-F1
#
_entry.id   AF-A0A8T6WQW8-F1
#
_cell.length_a   1.000
_cell.length_b   1.000
_cell.length_c   1.000
_cell.angle_alpha   90.00
_cell.angle_beta   90.00
_cell.angle_gamma   90.00
#
_symmetry.space_group_name_H-M   'P 1'
#
loop_
_entity.id
_entity.type
_entity.pdbx_description
1 polymer ?
#
loop_
_entity_poly.entity_id
_entity_poly.type
_entity_poly.pdbx_seq_one_letter_code
_entity_poly.pdbx_strand_id
1 'polypeptide(L)' 'MVVWNAEVMSSLVLSQMIAPGVPFEVECSGSATDPRQGYYPVGNPEMALINAGCMELSYYYDLPCLVAGC' A
#
# COMPACT_ATOMS: atom_id res chain seq x y z
N MET A 1 -2.58 -7.06 5.40
CA MET A 1 -1.40 -7.15 4.53
C MET A 1 -1.60 -7.98 3.27
N VAL A 2 -2.19 -9.18 3.31
CA VAL A 2 -2.36 -10.03 2.11
C VAL A 2 -3.13 -9.33 0.97
N VAL A 3 -4.26 -8.68 1.29
CA VAL A 3 -5.11 -8.00 0.28
C VAL A 3 -4.37 -6.85 -0.40
N TRP A 4 -3.77 -5.95 0.39
CA TRP A 4 -2.99 -4.83 -0.13
C TRP A 4 -1.83 -5.30 -1.04
N ASN A 5 -1.12 -6.37 -0.65
CA ASN A 5 -0.07 -6.94 -1.49
C ASN A 5 -0.62 -7.44 -2.84
N ALA A 6 -1.77 -8.09 -2.84
CA ALA A 6 -2.41 -8.55 -4.07
C ALA A 6 -2.80 -7.38 -4.98
N GLU A 7 -3.30 -6.27 -4.40
CA GLU A 7 -3.63 -5.04 -5.13
C GLU A 7 -2.37 -4.46 -5.80
N VAL A 8 -1.29 -4.28 -5.05
CA VAL A 8 -0.01 -3.75 -5.56
C VAL A 8 0.53 -4.60 -6.70
N MET A 9 0.58 -5.92 -6.52
CA MET A 9 1.08 -6.83 -7.55
C MET A 9 0.19 -6.86 -8.79
N SER A 10 -1.13 -6.74 -8.62
CA SER A 10 -2.05 -6.65 -9.75
C SER A 10 -1.83 -5.36 -10.56
N SER A 11 -1.63 -4.24 -9.88
CA SER A 11 -1.30 -2.95 -10.50
C SER A 11 0.05 -3.01 -11.20
N LEU A 12 1.07 -3.61 -10.59
CA LEU A 12 2.38 -3.82 -11.22
C LEU A 12 2.25 -4.62 -12.52
N VAL A 13 1.55 -5.75 -12.48
CA VAL A 13 1.33 -6.58 -13.68
C VAL A 13 0.57 -5.81 -14.76
N LEU A 14 -0.47 -5.06 -14.41
CA LEU A 14 -1.22 -4.22 -15.33
C LEU A 14 -0.33 -3.15 -15.97
N SER A 15 0.48 -2.43 -15.18
CA SER A 15 1.42 -1.43 -15.67
C SER A 15 2.42 -2.03 -16.66
N GLN A 16 2.99 -3.20 -16.34
CA GLN A 16 3.94 -3.88 -17.22
C GLN A 16 3.28 -4.43 -18.49
N MET A 17 1.99 -4.78 -18.46
CA MET A 17 1.25 -5.19 -19.65
C MET A 17 0.99 -4.03 -20.63
N ILE A 18 0.79 -2.81 -20.11
CA ILE A 18 0.59 -1.62 -20.93
C ILE A 18 1.91 -1.19 -21.58
N ALA A 19 2.99 -1.10 -20.79
CA ALA A 19 4.31 -0.71 -21.25
C ALA A 19 5.39 -1.41 -20.42
N PRO A 20 6.06 -2.42 -20.99
CA PRO A 20 7.14 -3.12 -20.30
C PRO A 20 8.26 -2.15 -19.91
N GLY A 21 8.68 -2.20 -18.64
CA GLY A 21 9.72 -1.33 -18.08
C GLY A 21 9.22 0.04 -17.62
N VAL A 22 7.91 0.29 -17.58
CA VAL A 22 7.37 1.53 -17.02
C VAL A 22 7.73 1.66 -15.53
N PRO A 23 8.14 2.85 -15.06
CA PRO A 23 8.37 3.08 -13.63
C PRO A 23 7.08 2.82 -12.85
N PHE A 24 7.22 2.20 -11.68
CA PHE A 24 6.12 1.84 -10.81
C PHE A 24 6.50 2.15 -9.36
N GLU A 25 5.59 2.83 -8.66
CA GLU A 25 5.73 3.17 -7.25
C GLU A 25 4.60 2.52 -6.46
N VAL A 26 4.94 1.96 -5.31
CA VAL A 26 4.00 1.32 -4.40
C VAL A 26 3.41 2.38 -3.47
N GLU A 27 2.11 2.56 -3.46
CA GLU A 27 1.43 3.45 -2.52
C GLU A 27 0.78 2.66 -1.38
N CYS A 28 1.05 3.07 -0.13
CA CYS A 28 0.33 2.59 1.04
C CYS A 28 -0.28 3.75 1.81
N SER A 29 -1.61 3.82 1.78
CA SER A 29 -2.41 4.83 2.48
C SER A 29 -3.46 4.22 3.41
N GLY A 30 -3.33 2.92 3.73
CA GLY A 30 -4.32 2.10 4.44
C GLY A 30 -4.40 2.31 5.96
N SER A 31 -5.63 2.26 6.50
CA SER A 31 -5.97 2.36 7.91
C SER A 31 -7.15 1.43 8.24
N ALA A 32 -7.32 1.10 9.51
CA ALA A 32 -8.49 0.39 10.00
C ALA A 32 -9.71 1.31 10.03
N THR A 33 -10.59 1.18 9.04
CA THR A 33 -11.87 1.89 8.97
C THR A 33 -12.78 1.47 10.12
N ASP A 34 -13.49 2.41 10.76
CA ASP A 34 -14.54 2.07 11.73
C ASP A 34 -15.86 1.77 10.99
N PRO A 35 -16.30 0.50 10.88
CA PRO A 35 -17.52 0.17 10.14
C PRO A 35 -18.80 0.60 10.87
N ARG A 36 -18.74 0.93 12.17
CA ARG A 36 -19.90 1.36 12.96
C ARG A 36 -20.19 2.83 12.78
N GLN A 37 -19.14 3.64 12.69
CA GLN A 37 -19.22 5.09 12.51
C GLN A 37 -19.04 5.51 11.04
N GLY A 38 -18.55 4.62 10.18
CA GLY A 38 -18.42 4.85 8.74
C GLY A 38 -17.34 5.87 8.36
N TYR A 39 -16.41 6.17 9.26
CA TYR A 39 -15.31 7.09 8.99
C TYR A 39 -13.97 6.35 8.94
N TYR A 40 -13.02 7.00 8.26
CA TYR A 40 -11.66 6.51 8.09
C TYR A 40 -10.74 7.24 9.07
N PRO A 41 -10.37 6.62 10.21
CA PRO A 41 -9.49 7.26 11.18
C PRO A 41 -8.08 7.39 10.58
N VAL A 42 -7.55 8.60 10.63
CA VAL A 42 -6.15 8.90 10.30
C VAL A 42 -5.39 9.10 11.60
N GLY A 43 -4.17 8.57 11.72
CA GLY A 43 -3.33 8.71 12.92
C GLY A 43 -3.60 7.71 14.05
N ASN A 44 -4.40 6.67 13.79
CA ASN A 44 -4.58 5.54 14.69
C ASN A 44 -3.38 4.56 14.62
N PRO A 45 -3.14 3.74 15.66
CA PRO A 45 -2.02 2.82 15.67
C PRO A 45 -2.08 1.76 14.57
N GLU A 46 -3.27 1.38 14.11
CA GLU A 46 -3.44 0.42 13.01
C GLU A 46 -2.89 0.96 11.69
N MET A 47 -3.05 2.26 11.41
CA MET A 47 -2.46 2.90 10.23
C MET A 47 -0.94 2.84 10.29
N ALA A 48 -0.33 3.12 11.44
CA ALA A 48 1.12 3.04 11.61
C ALA A 48 1.66 1.62 11.36
N LEU A 49 0.94 0.59 11.84
CA LEU A 49 1.31 -0.81 11.62
C LEU A 49 1.17 -1.25 10.16
N ILE A 50 0.09 -0.84 9.49
CA ILE A 50 -0.12 -1.13 8.06
C ILE A 50 0.99 -0.48 7.23
N ASN A 51 1.27 0.79 7.48
CA ASN A 51 2.32 1.56 6.82
C ASN A 51 3.71 0.94 7.00
N ALA A 52 4.05 0.50 8.22
CA ALA A 52 5.31 -0.20 8.48
C ALA A 52 5.41 -1.53 7.72
N GLY A 53 4.33 -2.33 7.69
CA GLY A 53 4.30 -3.58 6.94
C GLY A 53 4.38 -3.37 5.42
N CYS A 54 3.76 -2.32 4.90
CA CYS A 54 3.87 -1.94 3.50
C CYS A 54 5.31 -1.60 3.11
N MET A 55 5.98 -0.82 3.96
CA MET A 55 7.38 -0.44 3.76
C MET A 55 8.33 -1.64 3.80
N GLU A 56 8.09 -2.61 4.70
CA GLU A 56 8.86 -3.85 4.72
C GLU A 56 8.66 -4.70 3.46
N LEU A 57 7.41 -4.79 2.96
CA LEU A 57 7.11 -5.48 1.70
C LEU A 57 7.73 -4.77 0.49
N SER A 58 7.72 -3.44 0.45
CA SER A 58 8.36 -2.72 -0.66
C SER A 58 9.87 -2.92 -0.70
N TYR A 59 10.52 -3.00 0.47
CA TYR A 59 11.92 -3.40 0.55
C TYR A 59 12.15 -4.83 0.05
N TYR A 60 11.24 -5.76 0.37
CA TYR A 60 11.33 -7.13 -0.12
C TYR A 60 11.19 -7.23 -1.65
N TYR A 61 10.35 -6.39 -2.26
CA TYR A 61 10.16 -6.34 -3.71
C TYR A 61 11.15 -5.43 -4.46
N ASP A 62 12.04 -4.74 -3.75
CA ASP A 62 12.96 -3.74 -4.30
C ASP A 62 12.23 -2.66 -5.14
N LEU A 63 11.08 -2.22 -4.62
CA LEU A 63 10.24 -1.20 -5.25
C LEU A 63 10.20 0.08 -4.40
N PRO A 64 10.25 1.27 -5.04
CA PRO A 64 10.04 2.52 -4.32
C PRO A 64 8.63 2.55 -3.73
N CYS A 65 8.53 3.00 -2.47
CA CYS A 65 7.25 3.08 -1.76
C CYS A 65 7.01 4.47 -1.19
N LEU A 66 5.80 4.96 -1.44
CA LEU A 66 5.24 6.15 -0.83
C LEU A 66 4.23 5.71 0.24
N VAL A 67 4.48 6.17 1.46
CA VAL A 67 3.65 5.85 2.63
C VAL A 67 3.02 7.14 3.13
N ALA A 68 1.72 7.10 3.46
CA ALA A 68 1.03 8.24 4.03
C ALA A 68 1.63 8.61 5.41
N GLY A 69 2.16 9.84 5.54
CA GLY A 69 2.66 10.39 6.79
C GLY A 69 1.53 10.98 7.66
N CYS A 70 1.64 10.80 8.97
CA CYS A 70 0.83 11.49 9.99
C CYS A 70 1.64 12.59 10.65
#